data_AF-U5MVQ2-F1
#
_entry.id   AF-U5MVQ2-F1
#
_cell.length_a   1.000
_cell.length_b   1.000
_cell.length_c   1.000
_cell.angle_alpha   90.00
_cell.angle_beta   90.00
_cell.angle_gamma   90.00
#
_symmetry.space_group_name_H-M   'P 1'
#
loop_
_entity.id
_entity.type
_entity.pdbx_description
1 polymer ?
#
loop_
_entity_poly.entity_id
_entity_poly.type
_entity_poly.pdbx_seq_one_letter_code
_entity_poly.pdbx_strand_id
1 'polypeptide(L)'
;MIIKTNIYSELKINTLEDLHKLKPIMEVNNLKVNKSQIARELGVDPRTVGKYLNGYVKPITRNCKSKIEAFDPIIKELLGKDSIQVFYYKHIL
;
A
#
# COMPACT_ATOMS: atom_id res chain seq x y z
N MET A 1 37.13 5.09 -0.86
CA MET A 1 37.06 6.56 -0.93
C MET A 1 35.74 6.98 -0.31
N ILE A 2 35.77 7.69 0.83
CA ILE A 2 34.55 8.17 1.51
C ILE A 2 34.44 9.66 1.19
N ILE A 3 33.45 10.03 0.39
CA ILE A 3 33.16 11.43 0.07
C ILE A 3 32.11 11.90 1.07
N LYS A 4 32.51 12.76 2.03
CA LYS A 4 31.55 13.48 2.89
C LYS A 4 31.12 14.75 2.17
N THR A 5 29.94 14.72 1.58
CA THR A 5 29.28 15.92 1.03
C THR A 5 28.31 16.48 2.07
N ASN A 6 28.52 17.73 2.49
CA ASN A 6 27.53 18.48 3.25
C ASN A 6 26.56 19.10 2.24
N ILE A 7 25.55 18.32 1.84
CA ILE A 7 24.54 18.78 0.89
C ILE A 7 23.57 19.64 1.68
N TYR A 8 23.52 20.94 1.40
CA TYR A 8 22.42 21.80 1.85
C TYR A 8 21.19 21.42 1.05
N SER A 9 20.41 20.46 1.55
CA SER A 9 19.18 20.00 0.93
C SER A 9 17.99 20.60 1.68
N GLU A 10 17.35 21.61 1.07
CA GLU A 10 16.03 22.06 1.50
C GLU A 10 14.99 21.02 1.14
N LEU A 11 14.36 20.41 2.14
CA LEU A 11 13.31 19.42 1.94
C LEU A 11 11.96 20.04 2.29
N LYS A 12 11.17 20.31 1.25
CA LYS A 12 9.81 20.85 1.40
C LYS A 12 8.82 19.69 1.49
N ILE A 13 8.00 19.70 2.54
CA ILE A 13 6.93 18.73 2.78
C ILE A 13 5.63 19.50 2.73
N ASN A 14 4.92 19.37 1.62
CA ASN A 14 3.63 20.03 1.43
C ASN A 14 2.47 19.04 1.58
N THR A 15 2.72 17.74 1.36
CA THR A 15 1.70 16.70 1.34
C THR A 15 2.00 15.56 2.30
N LEU A 16 0.96 14.79 2.66
CA LEU A 16 1.08 13.55 3.42
C LEU A 16 1.99 12.52 2.73
N GLU A 17 1.90 12.44 1.40
CA GLU A 17 2.71 11.52 0.62
C GLU A 17 4.19 11.84 0.75
N ASP A 18 4.59 13.11 0.79
CA ASP A 18 5.99 13.52 0.93
C ASP A 18 6.66 13.04 2.23
N LEU A 19 5.90 12.65 3.25
CA LEU A 19 6.45 12.21 4.53
C LEU A 19 7.37 10.99 4.41
N HIS A 20 7.20 10.13 3.40
CA HIS A 20 8.12 8.99 3.20
C HIS A 20 9.57 9.45 2.99
N LYS A 21 9.80 10.67 2.48
CA LYS A 21 11.13 11.24 2.25
C LYS A 21 11.90 11.50 3.54
N LEU A 22 11.19 11.70 4.66
CA LEU A 22 11.82 11.93 5.98
C LEU A 22 12.45 10.67 6.57
N LYS A 23 11.90 9.49 6.25
CA LYS A 23 12.35 8.21 6.85
C LYS A 23 13.86 7.96 6.69
N PRO A 24 14.46 8.01 5.49
CA PRO A 24 15.90 7.79 5.34
C PRO A 24 16.74 8.85 6.08
N ILE A 25 16.26 10.09 6.18
CA ILE A 25 16.98 11.16 6.86
C ILE A 25 16.97 10.95 8.37
N MET A 26 15.83 10.49 8.91
CA MET A 26 15.72 10.11 10.32
C MET A 26 16.66 8.95 10.68
N GLU A 27 16.73 7.93 9.82
CA GLU A 27 17.56 6.74 10.04
C GLU A 27 19.06 7.07 9.95
N VAL A 28 19.49 7.82 8.93
CA VAL A 28 20.90 8.17 8.73
C VAL A 28 21.42 9.12 9.82
N ASN A 29 20.59 10.07 10.26
CA ASN A 29 21.01 11.10 11.22
C ASN A 29 20.54 10.82 12.65
N ASN A 30 19.88 9.68 12.89
CA ASN A 30 19.25 9.32 14.17
C ASN A 30 18.33 10.43 14.74
N LEU A 31 17.58 11.09 13.87
CA LEU A 31 16.74 12.25 14.20
C LEU A 31 15.33 11.83 14.63
N LYS A 32 14.82 12.48 15.69
CA LYS A 32 13.45 12.30 16.16
C LYS A 32 12.58 13.49 15.74
N VAL A 33 11.70 13.27 14.78
CA VAL A 33 10.71 14.28 14.33
C VAL A 33 9.52 14.39 15.29
N ASN A 34 9.05 15.62 15.46
CA ASN A 34 7.84 15.92 16.21
C ASN A 34 6.59 15.64 15.35
N LYS A 35 6.02 14.45 15.49
CA LYS A 35 4.83 14.02 14.74
C LYS A 35 3.61 14.91 15.00
N SER A 36 3.45 15.43 16.21
CA SER A 36 2.31 16.28 16.59
C SER A 36 2.36 17.66 15.92
N GLN A 37 3.56 18.20 15.73
CA GLN A 37 3.73 19.46 15.01
C GLN A 37 3.39 19.29 13.52
N ILE A 38 3.97 18.27 12.89
CA ILE A 38 3.70 17.93 11.48
C ILE A 38 2.19 17.69 11.26
N ALA A 39 1.55 17.01 12.21
CA ALA A 39 0.12 16.74 12.19
C ALA A 39 -0.73 18.03 12.20
N ARG A 40 -0.34 19.04 12.99
CA ARG A 40 -1.02 20.34 13.05
C ARG A 40 -0.83 21.13 11.76
N GLU A 41 0.38 21.14 11.21
CA GLU A 41 0.71 21.84 9.96
C GLU A 41 -0.04 21.23 8.76
N LEU A 42 -0.17 19.91 8.71
CA LEU A 42 -0.88 19.19 7.65
C LEU A 42 -2.39 19.03 7.91
N GLY A 43 -2.88 19.39 9.10
CA GLY A 43 -4.30 19.24 9.48
C GLY A 43 -4.78 17.79 9.60
N VAL A 44 -3.91 16.86 10.04
CA VAL A 44 -4.19 15.41 10.10
C VAL A 44 -3.98 14.84 11.50
N ASP A 45 -4.49 13.63 11.77
CA ASP A 45 -4.21 12.93 13.02
C ASP A 45 -2.71 12.53 13.13
N PRO A 46 -2.05 12.66 14.30
CA PRO A 46 -0.66 12.26 14.48
C PRO A 46 -0.33 10.80 14.15
N ARG A 47 -1.31 9.89 14.26
CA ARG A 47 -1.16 8.48 13.86
C ARG A 47 -1.02 8.36 12.35
N THR A 48 -1.72 9.21 11.59
CA THR A 48 -1.62 9.27 10.13
C THR A 48 -0.21 9.69 9.71
N VAL A 49 0.38 10.68 10.38
CA VAL A 49 1.78 11.08 10.13
C VAL A 49 2.72 9.88 10.30
N GLY A 50 2.58 9.13 11.40
CA GLY A 50 3.37 7.91 11.63
C GLY A 50 3.19 6.84 10.55
N LYS A 51 1.95 6.66 10.08
CA LYS A 51 1.62 5.71 9.01
C LYS A 51 2.33 6.06 7.70
N TYR A 52 2.30 7.32 7.28
CA TYR A 52 2.90 7.79 6.03
C TYR A 52 4.43 7.90 6.10
N LEU A 53 4.99 8.26 7.27
CA LEU A 53 6.44 8.18 7.52
C LEU A 53 6.99 6.78 7.25
N ASN A 54 6.21 5.73 7.56
CA ASN A 54 6.63 4.34 7.36
C ASN A 54 6.53 3.85 5.90
N GLY A 55 6.12 4.72 4.96
CA GLY A 55 5.99 4.38 3.53
C GLY A 55 4.59 3.90 3.12
N TYR A 56 3.57 4.21 3.91
CA TYR A 56 2.19 3.94 3.48
C TYR A 56 1.79 4.81 2.30
N VAL A 57 1.20 4.17 1.28
CA VAL A 57 0.57 4.83 0.14
C VAL A 57 -0.92 4.53 0.20
N LYS A 58 -1.75 5.56 0.13
CA LYS A 58 -3.20 5.40 0.11
C LYS A 58 -3.61 4.75 -1.23
N PRO A 59 -4.27 3.59 -1.23
CA PRO A 59 -4.75 3.01 -2.47
C PRO A 59 -5.93 3.84 -3.00
N ILE A 60 -6.00 3.99 -4.32
CA ILE A 60 -7.09 4.71 -5.00
C ILE A 60 -8.41 3.93 -4.85
N THR A 61 -8.34 2.60 -4.97
CA THR A 61 -9.46 1.69 -4.84
C THR A 61 -9.33 0.83 -3.59
N ARG A 62 -10.46 0.49 -2.97
CA ARG A 62 -10.47 -0.47 -1.87
C ARG A 62 -10.08 -1.84 -2.41
N ASN A 63 -9.03 -2.45 -1.84
CA ASN A 63 -8.74 -3.85 -2.10
C ASN A 63 -9.84 -4.71 -1.46
N CYS A 64 -10.85 -5.05 -2.24
CA CYS A 64 -11.97 -5.89 -1.85
C CYS A 64 -11.88 -7.16 -2.67
N LYS A 65 -11.30 -8.21 -2.09
CA LYS A 65 -11.30 -9.52 -2.73
C LYS A 65 -12.74 -9.97 -2.96
N SER A 66 -13.05 -10.47 -4.15
CA SER A 66 -14.37 -11.04 -4.41
C SER A 66 -14.51 -12.33 -3.61
N LYS A 67 -15.73 -12.65 -3.16
CA LYS A 67 -16.00 -13.96 -2.54
C LYS A 67 -15.67 -15.11 -3.50
N ILE A 68 -15.76 -14.86 -4.81
CA ILE A 68 -15.52 -15.84 -5.88
C ILE A 68 -14.03 -16.06 -6.14
N GLU A 69 -13.19 -15.06 -5.86
CA GLU A 69 -11.74 -15.08 -6.14
C GLU A 69 -11.02 -16.23 -5.41
N ALA A 70 -11.54 -16.66 -4.26
CA ALA A 70 -11.05 -17.84 -3.54
C ALA A 70 -11.31 -19.17 -4.28
N PHE A 71 -12.33 -19.19 -5.14
CA PHE A 71 -12.75 -20.37 -5.91
C PHE A 71 -12.24 -20.35 -7.34
N ASP A 72 -11.51 -19.31 -7.78
CA ASP A 72 -10.92 -19.24 -9.12
C ASP A 72 -10.17 -20.52 -9.52
N PRO A 73 -9.38 -21.18 -8.64
CA PRO A 73 -8.74 -22.45 -8.97
C PRO A 73 -9.75 -23.57 -9.25
N ILE A 74 -10.78 -23.71 -8.40
CA ILE A 74 -11.82 -24.75 -8.52
C ILE A 74 -12.68 -24.50 -9.77
N ILE A 75 -13.04 -23.25 -10.03
CA ILE A 75 -13.80 -22.86 -11.22
C ILE A 75 -12.98 -23.19 -12.47
N LYS A 76 -11.67 -22.90 -12.48
CA LYS A 76 -10.81 -23.21 -13.61
C LYS A 76 -10.61 -24.72 -13.81
N GLU A 77 -10.57 -25.49 -12.73
CA GLU A 77 -10.50 -26.95 -12.79
C GLU A 77 -11.79 -27.57 -13.37
N LEU A 78 -12.95 -27.13 -12.87
CA LEU A 78 -14.24 -27.71 -13.25
C LEU A 78 -14.77 -27.18 -14.59
N LEU A 79 -14.55 -25.90 -14.87
CA LEU A 79 -15.11 -25.16 -16.01
C LEU A 79 -14.04 -24.63 -16.98
N GLY A 80 -12.79 -25.07 -16.85
CA GLY A 80 -11.72 -24.70 -17.77
C GLY A 80 -11.94 -25.26 -19.18
N LYS A 81 -11.27 -24.68 -20.17
CA LYS A 81 -11.34 -25.17 -21.57
C LYS A 81 -10.85 -26.61 -21.72
N ASP A 82 -9.97 -27.03 -20.82
CA ASP A 82 -9.37 -28.36 -20.81
C ASP A 82 -10.23 -29.36 -20.04
N SER A 83 -11.28 -28.92 -19.33
CA SER A 83 -12.17 -29.81 -18.59
C SER A 83 -13.26 -30.37 -19.51
N ILE A 84 -13.36 -31.70 -19.58
CA ILE A 84 -14.40 -32.37 -20.35
C ILE A 84 -15.69 -32.35 -19.52
N GLN A 85 -16.67 -31.55 -19.94
CA GLN A 85 -17.97 -31.45 -19.29
C GLN A 85 -18.98 -32.36 -19.99
N VAL A 86 -19.48 -33.38 -19.29
CA VAL A 86 -20.51 -34.29 -19.79
C VAL A 86 -21.85 -33.92 -19.16
N PHE A 87 -22.80 -33.48 -19.98
CA PHE A 87 -24.15 -33.12 -19.53
C PHE A 87 -25.13 -34.24 -19.86
N TYR A 88 -25.88 -34.69 -18.86
CA TYR A 88 -26.97 -35.63 -19.04
C TYR A 88 -28.31 -34.89 -18.99
N TYR A 89 -29.17 -35.18 -19.96
CA TYR A 89 -30.53 -34.67 -19.98
C TYR A 89 -31.40 -35.49 -19.02
N LYS A 90 -32.10 -34.81 -18.10
CA LYS A 90 -33.11 -35.44 -17.24
C LYS A 90 -34.49 -35.04 -17.75
N HIS A 91 -35.24 -36.02 -18.27
CA HIS A 91 -36.64 -35.83 -18.60
C HIS A 91 -37.47 -36.03 -17.33
N ILE A 92 -38.32 -35.06 -16.98
CA ILE A 92 -39.31 -35.18 -15.90
C ILE A 92 -40.65 -35.41 -16.59
N LEU A 93 -41.32 -36.52 -16.24
CA LEU A 93 -42.67 -36.87 -16.69
C LEU A 93 -43.72 -36.25 -15.77
#